data_AF-A0A523M9K6-F1
#
_entry.id   AF-A0A523M9K6-F1
#
_cell.length_a   1.000
_cell.length_b   1.000
_cell.length_c   1.000
_cell.angle_alpha   90.00
_cell.angle_beta   90.00
_cell.angle_gamma   90.00
#
_symmetry.space_group_name_H-M   'P 1'
#
loop_
_entity.id
_entity.type
_entity.pdbx_description
1 polymer ?
#
loop_
_entity_poly.entity_id
_entity_poly.type
_entity_poly.pdbx_seq_one_letter_code
_entity_poly.pdbx_strand_id
1 'polypeptide(L)'
;MLYSQFGLTTLKEIPAEAELLSHQLMLRAGLIRRLSSGLFTWMPLGLRVLRKVEAIVREEMNRAGALELLMPAVQPAELWQESGRWEEYGPLLLRMSDRAGREFCFGPTHEEVITDIARRELRSYKQLPLNWYQIQTKFRDEIRPRFGVMRAREFIMKDAYSFDIDAAGLDVAYQKMHAAYTRIFERLELKFRVVDADSGEIGGSRSQEFHVLADSGEDAIAYSDADNYAANVETAATFPARGERPAATAEMQKVSTPGARTMADLCKFLSVD
;
A
#
# COMPACT_ATOMS: atom_id res chain seq x y z
N MET A 1 -13.33 7.55 -31.72
CA MET A 1 -14.10 8.65 -31.08
C MET A 1 -13.43 9.95 -31.45
N LEU A 2 -14.18 10.94 -31.93
CA LEU A 2 -13.63 12.25 -32.32
C LEU A 2 -13.38 13.12 -31.07
N TYR A 3 -12.32 13.94 -31.09
CA TYR A 3 -11.97 14.83 -29.97
C TYR A 3 -13.12 15.78 -29.60
N SER A 4 -13.82 16.32 -30.60
CA SER A 4 -14.93 17.25 -30.43
C SER A 4 -16.13 16.67 -29.66
N GLN A 5 -16.24 15.34 -29.55
CA GLN A 5 -17.31 14.65 -28.84
C GLN A 5 -16.89 14.17 -27.44
N PHE A 6 -15.61 14.35 -27.08
CA PHE A 6 -15.06 13.85 -25.82
C PHE A 6 -15.27 14.82 -24.65
N GLY A 7 -15.44 16.11 -24.92
CA GLY A 7 -15.55 17.14 -23.88
C GLY A 7 -14.31 17.26 -23.00
N LEU A 8 -13.11 17.05 -23.56
CA LEU A 8 -11.87 17.13 -22.80
C LEU A 8 -11.55 18.59 -22.42
N THR A 9 -11.50 18.87 -21.13
CA THR A 9 -11.00 20.14 -20.60
C THR A 9 -9.60 19.95 -20.07
N THR A 10 -8.61 20.58 -20.70
CA THR A 10 -7.23 20.64 -20.20
C THR A 10 -7.02 21.88 -19.35
N LEU A 11 -6.10 21.81 -18.37
CA LEU A 11 -5.73 22.98 -17.57
C LEU A 11 -4.40 23.56 -18.07
N LYS A 12 -4.38 24.88 -18.30
CA LYS A 12 -3.16 25.61 -18.68
C LYS A 12 -2.21 25.75 -17.49
N GLU A 13 -2.77 26.12 -16.34
CA GLU A 13 -2.04 26.35 -15.09
C GLU A 13 -2.12 25.12 -14.18
N ILE A 14 -1.06 24.90 -13.41
CA ILE A 14 -0.98 23.82 -12.43
C ILE A 14 -1.61 24.35 -11.13
N PRO A 15 -2.59 23.65 -10.54
CA PRO A 15 -3.08 24.01 -9.21
C PRO A 15 -1.95 23.97 -8.19
N ALA A 16 -1.81 25.02 -7.37
CA ALA A 16 -0.70 25.18 -6.42
C ALA A 16 -0.57 24.02 -5.40
N GLU A 17 -1.68 23.32 -5.16
CA GLU A 17 -1.80 22.16 -4.28
C GLU A 17 -1.23 20.84 -4.85
N ALA A 18 -0.86 20.81 -6.13
CA ALA A 18 -0.30 19.63 -6.77
C ALA A 18 1.23 19.65 -6.73
N GLU A 19 1.82 19.04 -5.71
CA GLU A 19 3.28 19.00 -5.53
C GLU A 19 3.97 17.99 -6.47
N LEU A 20 3.39 16.78 -6.60
CA LEU A 20 4.01 15.68 -7.33
C LEU A 20 3.72 15.76 -8.84
N LEU A 21 4.74 15.52 -9.68
CA LEU A 21 4.64 15.72 -11.14
C LEU A 21 3.52 14.90 -11.79
N SER A 22 3.33 13.64 -11.41
CA SER A 22 2.23 12.81 -11.92
C SER A 22 0.86 13.41 -11.58
N HIS A 23 0.67 13.93 -10.36
CA HIS A 23 -0.57 14.60 -9.95
C HIS A 23 -0.82 15.86 -10.80
N GLN A 24 0.20 16.70 -11.01
CA GLN A 24 0.11 17.89 -11.86
C GLN A 24 -0.28 17.53 -13.29
N LEU A 25 0.37 16.53 -13.88
CA LEU A 25 0.12 16.09 -15.25
C LEU A 25 -1.28 15.47 -15.40
N MET A 26 -1.72 14.64 -14.45
CA MET A 26 -3.05 14.03 -14.47
C MET A 26 -4.17 15.08 -14.40
N LEU A 27 -3.99 16.14 -13.62
CA LEU A 27 -4.94 17.26 -13.58
C LEU A 27 -4.95 18.04 -14.90
N ARG A 28 -3.77 18.41 -15.41
CA ARG A 28 -3.62 19.19 -16.65
C ARG A 28 -4.16 18.47 -17.87
N ALA A 29 -3.88 17.18 -17.98
CA ALA A 29 -4.35 16.34 -19.08
C ALA A 29 -5.84 15.98 -18.99
N GLY A 30 -6.53 16.39 -17.92
CA GLY A 30 -7.95 16.08 -17.76
C GLY A 30 -8.22 14.61 -17.44
N LEU A 31 -7.30 13.92 -16.78
CA LEU A 31 -7.44 12.52 -16.38
C LEU A 31 -8.24 12.37 -15.08
N ILE A 32 -8.05 13.30 -14.15
CA ILE A 32 -8.76 13.34 -12.87
C ILE A 32 -9.22 14.76 -12.54
N ARG A 33 -10.21 14.86 -11.65
CA ARG A 33 -10.65 16.11 -11.01
C ARG A 33 -10.78 15.90 -9.52
N ARG A 34 -10.35 16.88 -8.74
CA ARG A 34 -10.54 16.87 -7.30
C ARG A 34 -12.00 17.17 -6.97
N LEU A 35 -12.62 16.31 -6.18
CA LEU A 35 -13.96 16.55 -5.61
C LEU A 35 -13.84 17.11 -4.19
N SER A 36 -12.92 16.56 -3.39
CA SER A 36 -12.58 17.03 -2.03
C SER A 36 -11.15 16.59 -1.69
N SER A 37 -10.68 16.85 -0.46
CA SER A 37 -9.38 16.35 0.01
C SER A 37 -9.33 14.82 -0.09
N GLY A 38 -8.35 14.30 -0.84
CA GLY A 38 -8.18 12.87 -1.08
C GLY A 38 -9.31 12.17 -1.85
N LEU A 39 -10.21 12.91 -2.51
CA LEU A 39 -11.31 12.35 -3.31
C LEU A 39 -11.22 12.87 -4.74
N PHE A 40 -11.09 11.96 -5.71
CA PHE A 40 -10.88 12.28 -7.11
C PHE A 40 -11.89 11.60 -8.02
N THR A 41 -12.46 12.36 -8.94
CA THR A 41 -13.25 11.83 -10.05
C THR A 41 -12.32 11.43 -11.18
N TRP A 42 -12.40 10.18 -11.61
CA TRP A 42 -11.78 9.72 -12.85
C TRP A 42 -12.56 10.25 -14.05
N MET A 43 -11.93 11.16 -14.80
CA MET A 43 -12.50 11.69 -16.04
C MET A 43 -12.40 10.65 -17.15
N PRO A 44 -13.14 10.78 -18.27
CA PRO A 44 -13.24 9.72 -19.28
C PRO A 44 -11.89 9.18 -19.80
N LEU A 45 -10.87 10.02 -19.98
CA LEU A 45 -9.55 9.56 -20.44
C LEU A 45 -8.79 8.82 -19.32
N GLY A 46 -8.82 9.33 -18.09
CA GLY A 46 -8.23 8.67 -16.93
C GLY A 46 -8.90 7.32 -16.66
N LEU A 47 -10.24 7.27 -16.75
CA LEU A 47 -11.00 6.03 -16.59
C LEU A 47 -10.63 4.99 -17.66
N ARG A 48 -10.38 5.39 -18.91
CA ARG A 48 -9.91 4.46 -19.96
C ARG A 48 -8.54 3.87 -19.63
N VAL A 49 -7.63 4.65 -19.05
CA VAL A 49 -6.32 4.17 -18.60
C VAL A 49 -6.49 3.21 -17.42
N LEU A 50 -7.27 3.59 -16.41
CA LEU A 50 -7.60 2.75 -15.28
C LEU A 50 -8.16 1.39 -15.72
N ARG A 51 -9.14 1.35 -16.63
CA ARG A 51 -9.71 0.09 -17.14
C ARG A 51 -8.69 -0.78 -17.90
N LYS A 52 -7.68 -0.19 -18.54
CA LYS A 52 -6.59 -0.96 -19.16
C LYS A 52 -5.68 -1.59 -18.11
N VAL A 53 -5.36 -0.87 -17.04
CA VAL A 53 -4.60 -1.41 -15.89
C VAL A 53 -5.38 -2.56 -15.25
N GLU A 54 -6.66 -2.36 -14.96
CA GLU A 54 -7.52 -3.42 -14.39
C GLU A 54 -7.61 -4.65 -15.30
N ALA A 55 -7.63 -4.46 -16.63
CA ALA A 55 -7.65 -5.57 -17.58
C ALA A 55 -6.37 -6.43 -17.48
N ILE A 56 -5.20 -5.79 -17.45
CA ILE A 56 -3.91 -6.49 -17.27
C ILE A 56 -3.89 -7.25 -15.95
N VAL A 57 -4.31 -6.59 -14.86
CA VAL A 57 -4.38 -7.20 -13.53
C VAL A 57 -5.29 -8.43 -13.54
N ARG A 58 -6.52 -8.29 -14.07
CA ARG A 58 -7.50 -9.38 -14.17
C ARG A 58 -6.98 -10.55 -14.99
N GLU A 59 -6.34 -10.29 -16.13
CA GLU A 59 -5.76 -11.33 -16.97
C GLU A 59 -4.69 -12.15 -16.23
N GLU A 60 -3.79 -11.50 -15.49
CA GLU A 60 -2.72 -12.20 -14.77
C GLU A 60 -3.19 -12.88 -13.48
N MET A 61 -4.19 -12.33 -12.79
CA MET A 61 -4.84 -12.99 -11.65
C MET A 61 -5.58 -14.25 -12.10
N ASN A 62 -6.35 -14.16 -13.18
CA ASN A 62 -7.04 -15.31 -13.78
C ASN A 62 -6.05 -16.37 -14.27
N ARG A 63 -4.93 -15.96 -14.89
CA ARG A 63 -3.84 -16.86 -15.28
C ARG A 63 -3.26 -17.60 -14.08
N ALA A 64 -3.17 -16.95 -12.92
CA ALA A 64 -2.69 -17.56 -11.68
C ALA A 64 -3.72 -18.50 -11.01
N GLY A 65 -4.94 -18.60 -11.57
CA GLY A 65 -6.03 -19.41 -11.04
C GLY A 65 -6.81 -18.74 -9.91
N ALA A 66 -6.65 -17.42 -9.72
CA ALA A 66 -7.49 -16.66 -8.80
C ALA A 66 -8.85 -16.37 -9.43
N LEU A 67 -9.89 -16.35 -8.60
CA LEU A 67 -11.27 -16.21 -9.03
C LEU A 67 -11.83 -14.85 -8.59
N GLU A 68 -12.33 -14.07 -9.54
CA GLU A 68 -12.87 -12.76 -9.24
C GLU A 68 -14.27 -12.85 -8.60
N LEU A 69 -14.46 -12.09 -7.53
CA LEU A 69 -15.74 -11.82 -6.90
C LEU A 69 -15.84 -10.32 -6.57
N LEU A 70 -16.96 -9.88 -6.01
CA LEU A 70 -17.14 -8.49 -5.60
C LEU A 70 -17.83 -8.43 -4.24
N MET A 71 -17.13 -7.92 -3.23
CA MET A 71 -17.64 -7.76 -1.87
C MET A 71 -18.20 -6.35 -1.63
N PRO A 72 -19.19 -6.21 -0.73
CA PRO A 72 -19.70 -4.90 -0.33
C PRO A 72 -18.60 -3.96 0.21
N ALA A 73 -18.71 -2.68 -0.09
CA ALA A 73 -17.87 -1.65 0.51
C ALA A 73 -18.31 -1.30 1.93
N VAL A 74 -19.61 -1.30 2.20
CA VAL A 74 -20.16 -1.09 3.54
C VAL A 74 -20.16 -2.44 4.27
N GLN A 75 -19.47 -2.50 5.40
CA GLN A 75 -19.23 -3.73 6.15
C GLN A 75 -19.77 -3.60 7.58
N PRO A 76 -20.49 -4.61 8.10
CA PRO A 76 -21.03 -4.56 9.46
C PRO A 76 -19.91 -4.53 10.50
N ALA A 77 -20.08 -3.70 11.54
CA ALA A 77 -19.08 -3.54 12.60
C ALA A 77 -18.78 -4.85 13.32
N GLU A 78 -19.76 -5.74 13.44
CA GLU A 78 -19.65 -7.02 14.13
C GLU A 78 -18.51 -7.88 13.57
N LEU A 79 -18.31 -7.90 12.24
CA LEU A 79 -17.23 -8.66 11.61
C LEU A 79 -15.83 -8.14 12.01
N TRP A 80 -15.69 -6.83 12.17
CA TRP A 80 -14.45 -6.17 12.61
C TRP A 80 -14.23 -6.28 14.11
N GLN A 81 -15.31 -6.39 14.88
CA GLN A 81 -15.24 -6.65 16.31
C GLN A 81 -14.81 -8.09 16.58
N GLU A 82 -15.27 -9.07 15.76
CA GLU A 82 -14.81 -10.46 15.83
C GLU A 82 -13.28 -10.59 15.64
N SER A 83 -12.67 -9.77 14.76
CA SER A 83 -11.22 -9.76 14.54
C SER A 83 -10.45 -8.87 15.52
N GLY A 84 -11.12 -8.04 16.32
CA GLY A 84 -10.51 -7.00 17.16
C GLY A 84 -10.10 -5.73 16.42
N ARG A 85 -10.02 -5.77 15.08
CA ARG A 85 -9.57 -4.66 14.24
C ARG A 85 -10.51 -3.46 14.22
N TRP A 86 -11.75 -3.61 14.70
CA TRP A 86 -12.66 -2.47 14.83
C TRP A 86 -12.01 -1.33 15.61
N GLU A 87 -11.36 -1.61 16.75
CA GLU A 87 -10.69 -0.59 17.56
C GLU A 87 -9.23 -0.37 17.17
N GLU A 88 -8.48 -1.44 16.88
CA GLU A 88 -7.04 -1.35 16.56
C GLU A 88 -6.76 -0.51 15.31
N TYR A 89 -7.63 -0.56 14.29
CA TYR A 89 -7.47 0.21 13.06
C TYR A 89 -7.60 1.73 13.28
N GLY A 90 -8.17 2.14 14.40
CA GLY A 90 -8.20 3.52 14.86
C GLY A 90 -8.90 4.50 13.90
N PRO A 91 -8.42 5.76 13.81
CA PRO A 91 -9.11 6.83 13.07
C PRO A 91 -9.06 6.67 11.55
N LEU A 92 -8.26 5.75 11.02
CA LEU A 92 -8.24 5.47 9.57
C LEU A 92 -9.49 4.74 9.11
N LEU A 93 -10.23 4.11 10.02
CA LEU A 93 -11.47 3.39 9.73
C LEU A 93 -12.65 4.36 9.66
N LEU A 94 -13.21 4.57 8.47
CA LEU A 94 -14.41 5.38 8.32
C LEU A 94 -15.63 4.63 8.86
N ARG A 95 -16.03 4.94 10.09
CA ARG A 95 -17.22 4.39 10.76
C ARG A 95 -18.47 5.21 10.42
N MET A 96 -19.60 4.53 10.30
CA MET A 96 -20.90 5.13 10.00
C MET A 96 -22.02 4.35 10.68
N SER A 97 -23.15 5.01 10.93
CA SER A 97 -24.35 4.38 11.46
C SER A 97 -25.49 4.47 10.46
N ASP A 98 -26.28 3.41 10.32
CA ASP A 98 -27.50 3.46 9.54
C ASP A 98 -28.65 4.13 10.30
N ARG A 99 -29.80 4.29 9.65
CA ARG A 99 -30.99 4.91 10.25
C ARG A 99 -31.56 4.17 11.47
N ALA A 100 -31.19 2.90 11.66
CA ALA A 100 -31.61 2.07 12.79
C ALA A 100 -30.56 2.06 13.92
N GLY A 101 -29.46 2.82 13.78
CA GLY A 101 -28.38 2.89 14.76
C GLY A 101 -27.41 1.71 14.69
N ARG A 102 -27.45 0.88 13.64
CA ARG A 102 -26.47 -0.18 13.44
C ARG A 102 -25.17 0.42 12.91
N GLU A 103 -24.05 -0.10 13.40
CA GLU A 103 -22.72 0.39 13.06
C GLU A 103 -22.12 -0.37 11.87
N PHE A 104 -21.45 0.38 11.01
CA PHE A 104 -20.76 -0.12 9.83
C PHE A 104 -19.44 0.63 9.66
N CYS A 105 -18.56 0.07 8.84
CA CYS A 105 -17.46 0.83 8.26
C CYS A 105 -17.52 0.81 6.74
N PHE A 106 -16.84 1.79 6.12
CA PHE A 106 -16.44 1.67 4.72
C PHE A 106 -15.12 0.90 4.68
N GLY A 107 -15.13 -0.28 4.06
CA GLY A 107 -14.02 -1.22 4.05
C GLY A 107 -12.70 -0.61 3.55
N PRO A 108 -11.68 -0.49 4.41
CA PRO A 108 -10.32 -0.14 3.98
C PRO A 108 -9.57 -1.35 3.38
N THR A 109 -10.08 -2.55 3.66
CA THR A 109 -9.67 -3.89 3.20
C THR A 109 -10.82 -4.88 3.51
N HIS A 110 -10.66 -6.18 3.25
CA HIS A 110 -11.73 -7.17 3.31
C HIS A 110 -11.35 -8.53 3.94
N GLU A 111 -10.32 -8.62 4.79
CA GLU A 111 -9.95 -9.89 5.46
C GLU A 111 -11.12 -10.49 6.26
N GLU A 112 -11.89 -9.69 6.99
CA GLU A 112 -13.03 -10.14 7.79
C GLU A 112 -14.18 -10.63 6.91
N VAL A 113 -14.50 -9.88 5.86
CA VAL A 113 -15.62 -10.19 4.96
C VAL A 113 -15.35 -11.47 4.19
N ILE A 114 -14.14 -11.63 3.64
CA ILE A 114 -13.80 -12.84 2.88
C ILE A 114 -13.69 -14.06 3.80
N THR A 115 -13.25 -13.88 5.05
CA THR A 115 -13.25 -14.95 6.06
C THR A 115 -14.67 -15.36 6.43
N ASP A 116 -15.62 -14.41 6.55
CA ASP A 116 -17.04 -14.73 6.77
C ASP A 116 -17.65 -15.52 5.60
N ILE A 117 -17.28 -15.20 4.36
CA ILE A 117 -17.67 -15.99 3.19
C ILE A 117 -17.03 -17.38 3.25
N ALA A 118 -15.72 -17.46 3.49
CA ALA A 118 -14.99 -18.71 3.53
C ALA A 118 -15.53 -19.67 4.60
N ARG A 119 -15.80 -19.19 5.82
CA ARG A 119 -16.36 -20.03 6.91
C ARG A 119 -17.77 -20.56 6.59
N ARG A 120 -18.51 -19.92 5.68
CA ARG A 120 -19.86 -20.32 5.25
C ARG A 120 -19.83 -21.28 4.07
N GLU A 121 -18.94 -21.05 3.10
CA GLU A 121 -18.91 -21.74 1.81
C GLU A 121 -17.89 -22.89 1.75
N LEU A 122 -16.79 -22.82 2.51
CA LEU A 122 -15.75 -23.84 2.52
C LEU A 122 -16.05 -24.86 3.63
N ARG A 123 -16.64 -25.99 3.24
CA ARG A 123 -17.08 -27.07 4.15
C ARG A 123 -16.25 -28.34 4.04
N SER A 124 -15.38 -28.43 3.03
CA SER A 124 -14.52 -29.59 2.80
C SER A 124 -13.14 -29.17 2.32
N TYR A 125 -12.11 -29.90 2.78
CA TYR A 125 -10.74 -29.77 2.27
C TYR A 125 -10.63 -29.96 0.75
N LYS A 126 -11.58 -30.67 0.13
CA LYS A 126 -11.61 -30.88 -1.34
C LYS A 126 -11.87 -29.60 -2.14
N GLN A 127 -12.33 -28.54 -1.48
CA GLN A 127 -12.52 -27.21 -2.08
C GLN A 127 -11.24 -26.36 -2.04
N LEU A 128 -10.19 -26.85 -1.38
CA LEU A 128 -8.91 -26.16 -1.22
C LEU A 128 -7.83 -26.81 -2.11
N PRO A 129 -6.84 -26.04 -2.60
CA PRO A 129 -6.62 -24.61 -2.34
C PRO A 129 -7.56 -23.72 -3.16
N LEU A 130 -7.84 -22.52 -2.65
CA LEU A 130 -8.71 -21.54 -3.31
C LEU A 130 -8.11 -20.15 -3.19
N ASN A 131 -8.28 -19.32 -4.22
CA ASN A 131 -7.84 -17.93 -4.20
C ASN A 131 -8.94 -17.05 -4.81
N TRP A 132 -9.48 -16.14 -4.01
CA TRP A 132 -10.47 -15.17 -4.44
C TRP A 132 -9.86 -13.79 -4.49
N TYR A 133 -10.25 -12.98 -5.48
CA TYR A 133 -9.84 -11.58 -5.54
C TYR A 133 -10.97 -10.67 -5.97
N GLN A 134 -10.82 -9.37 -5.75
CA GLN A 134 -11.71 -8.35 -6.28
C GLN A 134 -10.90 -7.13 -6.74
N ILE A 135 -11.49 -6.30 -7.60
CA ILE A 135 -11.01 -4.94 -7.89
C ILE A 135 -12.11 -3.97 -7.46
N GLN A 136 -11.92 -3.30 -6.34
CA GLN A 136 -13.01 -2.62 -5.64
C GLN A 136 -12.51 -1.38 -4.89
N THR A 137 -13.40 -0.39 -4.75
CA THR A 137 -13.15 0.89 -4.08
C THR A 137 -13.02 0.74 -2.57
N LYS A 138 -11.87 1.14 -2.03
CA LYS A 138 -11.55 1.20 -0.60
C LYS A 138 -11.62 2.62 -0.08
N PHE A 139 -11.78 2.74 1.23
CA PHE A 139 -11.67 4.01 1.92
C PHE A 139 -10.76 3.92 3.13
N ARG A 140 -9.80 4.84 3.25
CA ARG A 140 -8.97 5.05 4.44
C ARG A 140 -9.02 6.53 4.77
N ASP A 141 -9.43 6.92 5.98
CA ASP A 141 -9.53 8.34 6.35
C ASP A 141 -8.16 8.94 6.69
N GLU A 142 -7.29 8.97 5.67
CA GLU A 142 -5.94 9.49 5.75
C GLU A 142 -5.95 10.94 6.24
N ILE A 143 -5.19 11.20 7.31
CA ILE A 143 -5.13 12.50 8.00
C ILE A 143 -4.58 13.57 7.06
N ARG A 144 -3.61 13.20 6.22
CA ARG A 144 -2.98 14.10 5.24
C ARG A 144 -2.94 13.48 3.85
N PRO A 145 -4.07 13.48 3.10
CA PRO A 145 -4.10 13.00 1.73
C PRO A 145 -3.22 13.91 0.87
N ARG A 146 -2.29 13.32 0.13
CA ARG A 146 -1.29 14.04 -0.67
C ARG A 146 -0.97 13.28 -1.96
N PHE A 147 -0.28 13.95 -2.89
CA PHE A 147 0.22 13.34 -4.11
C PHE A 147 -0.86 12.76 -5.06
N GLY A 148 -2.05 13.34 -5.04
CA GLY A 148 -3.13 12.97 -5.95
C GLY A 148 -3.68 11.58 -5.65
N VAL A 149 -3.71 10.71 -6.65
CA VAL A 149 -4.22 9.33 -6.53
C VAL A 149 -3.24 8.38 -5.82
N MET A 150 -2.00 8.81 -5.55
CA MET A 150 -1.01 7.99 -4.84
C MET A 150 -1.37 7.79 -3.37
N ARG A 151 -1.87 8.84 -2.70
CA ARG A 151 -2.30 8.80 -1.29
C ARG A 151 -3.62 9.54 -1.09
N ALA A 152 -4.66 8.91 -1.62
CA ALA A 152 -6.05 9.37 -1.54
C ALA A 152 -6.78 8.72 -0.35
N ARG A 153 -7.97 9.25 0.01
CA ARG A 153 -8.85 8.63 1.00
C ARG A 153 -9.70 7.54 0.38
N GLU A 154 -10.26 7.83 -0.79
CA GLU A 154 -10.97 6.85 -1.61
C GLU A 154 -10.09 6.44 -2.79
N PHE A 155 -9.87 5.14 -2.97
CA PHE A 155 -8.99 4.62 -4.00
C PHE A 155 -9.42 3.22 -4.44
N ILE A 156 -8.94 2.77 -5.60
CA ILE A 156 -9.25 1.44 -6.14
C ILE A 156 -8.12 0.52 -5.75
N MET A 157 -8.47 -0.63 -5.18
CA MET A 157 -7.52 -1.66 -4.82
C MET A 157 -7.95 -2.97 -5.47
N LYS A 158 -6.95 -3.70 -5.99
CA LYS A 158 -7.08 -5.14 -6.17
C LYS A 158 -6.62 -5.80 -4.87
N ASP A 159 -7.46 -6.59 -4.25
CA ASP A 159 -7.17 -7.37 -3.04
C ASP A 159 -7.53 -8.84 -3.29
N ALA A 160 -6.68 -9.75 -2.82
CA ALA A 160 -6.76 -11.18 -3.08
C ALA A 160 -6.47 -11.97 -1.80
N TYR A 161 -7.19 -13.06 -1.59
CA TYR A 161 -7.18 -13.85 -0.37
C TYR A 161 -7.19 -15.33 -0.74
N SER A 162 -6.13 -16.04 -0.37
CA SER A 162 -6.02 -17.48 -0.55
C SER A 162 -6.33 -18.24 0.74
N PHE A 163 -6.96 -19.40 0.58
CA PHE A 163 -7.26 -20.32 1.65
C PHE A 163 -6.61 -21.67 1.32
N ASP A 164 -5.88 -22.20 2.28
CA ASP A 164 -5.06 -23.40 2.14
C ASP A 164 -5.21 -24.29 3.38
N ILE A 165 -4.97 -25.60 3.21
CA ILE A 165 -5.08 -26.59 4.30
C ILE A 165 -3.90 -26.48 5.26
N ASP A 166 -2.73 -26.14 4.73
CA ASP A 166 -1.47 -26.09 5.45
C ASP A 166 -0.55 -24.98 4.90
N ALA A 167 0.57 -24.78 5.59
CA ALA A 167 1.56 -23.76 5.23
C ALA A 167 2.23 -24.03 3.87
N ALA A 168 2.37 -25.30 3.46
CA ALA A 168 2.97 -25.63 2.17
C ALA A 168 2.06 -25.22 1.00
N GLY A 169 0.74 -25.37 1.16
CA GLY A 169 -0.25 -24.82 0.23
C GLY A 169 -0.18 -23.30 0.13
N LEU A 170 -0.12 -22.63 1.29
CA LEU A 170 0.04 -21.18 1.37
C LEU A 170 1.30 -20.70 0.65
N ASP A 171 2.44 -21.39 0.82
CA ASP A 171 3.69 -21.04 0.13
C ASP A 171 3.53 -21.12 -1.40
N VAL A 172 2.84 -22.15 -1.91
CA VAL A 172 2.55 -22.27 -3.35
C VAL A 172 1.63 -21.15 -3.82
N ALA A 173 0.59 -20.81 -3.06
CA ALA A 173 -0.31 -19.70 -3.37
C ALA A 173 0.43 -18.36 -3.38
N TYR A 174 1.32 -18.13 -2.41
CA TYR A 174 2.16 -16.96 -2.29
C TYR A 174 3.08 -16.80 -3.51
N GLN A 175 3.78 -17.88 -3.92
CA GLN A 175 4.65 -17.85 -5.09
C GLN A 175 3.87 -17.58 -6.40
N LYS A 176 2.64 -18.10 -6.52
CA LYS A 176 1.76 -17.78 -7.66
C LYS A 176 1.42 -16.29 -7.70
N MET A 177 1.15 -15.67 -6.55
CA MET A 177 0.88 -14.22 -6.46
C MET A 177 2.12 -13.39 -6.75
N HIS A 178 3.28 -13.76 -6.20
CA HIS A 178 4.56 -13.12 -6.53
C HIS A 178 4.82 -13.11 -8.04
N ALA A 179 4.65 -14.25 -8.70
CA ALA A 179 4.82 -14.37 -10.14
C ALA A 179 3.76 -13.59 -10.93
N ALA A 180 2.50 -13.57 -10.47
CA ALA A 180 1.43 -12.79 -11.09
C ALA A 180 1.69 -11.29 -11.00
N TYR A 181 2.08 -10.79 -9.84
CA TYR A 181 2.41 -9.37 -9.65
C TYR A 181 3.61 -8.99 -10.50
N THR A 182 4.68 -9.79 -10.50
CA THR A 182 5.86 -9.58 -11.37
C THR A 182 5.43 -9.38 -12.83
N ARG A 183 4.60 -10.28 -13.38
CA ARG A 183 4.07 -10.14 -14.75
C ARG A 183 3.20 -8.91 -14.95
N ILE A 184 2.39 -8.53 -13.95
CA ILE A 184 1.56 -7.31 -14.01
C ILE A 184 2.47 -6.08 -14.16
N PHE A 185 3.47 -5.92 -13.30
CA PHE A 185 4.38 -4.78 -13.34
C PHE A 185 5.23 -4.77 -14.62
N GLU A 186 5.69 -5.93 -15.11
CA GLU A 186 6.38 -6.07 -16.40
C GLU A 186 5.48 -5.65 -17.58
N ARG A 187 4.22 -6.11 -17.62
CA ARG A 187 3.25 -5.76 -18.67
C ARG A 187 2.80 -4.30 -18.63
N LEU A 188 2.91 -3.67 -17.46
CA LEU A 188 2.72 -2.23 -17.28
C LEU A 188 4.00 -1.43 -17.60
N GLU A 189 5.09 -2.12 -17.97
CA GLU A 189 6.39 -1.53 -18.31
C GLU A 189 6.98 -0.66 -17.19
N LEU A 190 6.73 -1.05 -15.93
CA LEU A 190 7.22 -0.33 -14.77
C LEU A 190 8.62 -0.80 -14.39
N LYS A 191 9.47 0.13 -13.96
CA LYS A 191 10.74 -0.20 -13.30
C LYS A 191 10.46 -0.43 -11.82
N PHE A 192 10.50 -1.68 -11.37
CA PHE A 192 10.13 -2.03 -10.01
C PHE A 192 11.13 -2.96 -9.33
N ARG A 193 11.04 -3.05 -8.00
CA ARG A 193 11.75 -4.01 -7.17
C ARG A 193 10.76 -4.67 -6.21
N VAL A 194 11.01 -5.94 -5.91
CA VAL A 194 10.32 -6.66 -4.84
C VAL A 194 11.23 -6.60 -3.62
N VAL A 195 10.70 -6.17 -2.48
CA VAL A 195 11.46 -6.01 -1.24
C VAL A 195 10.77 -6.76 -0.11
N ASP A 196 11.54 -7.33 0.80
CA ASP A 196 10.98 -7.88 2.03
C ASP A 196 10.53 -6.73 2.96
N ALA A 197 9.34 -6.88 3.53
CA ALA A 197 8.65 -5.82 4.27
C ALA A 197 8.11 -6.33 5.61
N ASP A 198 7.68 -5.40 6.45
CA ASP A 198 6.93 -5.73 7.66
C ASP A 198 5.49 -6.17 7.30
N SER A 199 4.91 -7.03 8.12
CA SER A 199 3.53 -7.49 7.96
C SER A 199 2.51 -6.44 8.43
N GLY A 200 2.95 -5.47 9.26
CA GLY A 200 2.15 -4.35 9.73
C GLY A 200 0.82 -4.74 10.39
N GLU A 201 -0.17 -3.86 10.26
CA GLU A 201 -1.53 -3.99 10.86
C GLU A 201 -2.41 -5.07 10.21
N ILE A 202 -1.95 -5.71 9.14
CA ILE A 202 -2.61 -6.88 8.54
C ILE A 202 -2.21 -8.16 9.31
N GLY A 203 -1.06 -8.13 9.99
CA GLY A 203 -0.46 -9.29 10.64
C GLY A 203 0.11 -10.30 9.64
N GLY A 204 0.77 -11.34 10.15
CA GLY A 204 1.36 -12.42 9.34
C GLY A 204 2.87 -12.58 9.52
N SER A 205 3.44 -13.65 8.94
CA SER A 205 4.83 -14.07 9.16
C SER A 205 5.80 -13.66 8.05
N ARG A 206 5.32 -13.39 6.84
CA ARG A 206 6.12 -13.00 5.68
C ARG A 206 5.37 -11.98 4.83
N SER A 207 6.02 -10.85 4.54
CA SER A 207 5.46 -9.77 3.73
C SER A 207 6.47 -9.32 2.67
N GLN A 208 5.97 -9.00 1.47
CA GLN A 208 6.77 -8.46 0.38
C GLN A 208 6.03 -7.31 -0.29
N GLU A 209 6.76 -6.25 -0.57
CA GLU A 209 6.26 -5.05 -1.24
C GLU A 209 6.83 -4.95 -2.65
N PHE A 210 6.00 -4.46 -3.59
CA PHE A 210 6.40 -4.17 -4.96
C PHE A 210 6.51 -2.66 -5.13
N HIS A 211 7.74 -2.15 -5.23
CA HIS A 211 8.03 -0.72 -5.31
C HIS A 211 8.39 -0.31 -6.73
N VAL A 212 7.69 0.69 -7.26
CA VAL A 212 8.11 1.37 -8.50
C VAL A 212 9.21 2.37 -8.16
N LEU A 213 10.35 2.27 -8.84
CA LEU A 213 11.52 3.12 -8.58
C LEU A 213 11.26 4.54 -9.08
N ALA A 214 11.15 5.48 -8.14
CA ALA A 214 10.97 6.90 -8.41
C ALA A 214 11.54 7.75 -7.28
N ASP A 215 12.17 8.88 -7.62
CA ASP A 215 12.71 9.84 -6.64
C ASP A 215 11.63 10.46 -5.74
N SER A 216 10.37 10.34 -6.14
CA SER A 216 9.21 10.85 -5.42
C SER A 216 8.50 9.80 -4.55
N GLY A 217 9.09 8.61 -4.37
CA GLY A 217 8.54 7.57 -3.49
C GLY A 217 8.54 8.01 -2.02
N GLU A 218 7.53 7.59 -1.25
CA GLU A 218 7.50 7.85 0.20
C GLU A 218 8.37 6.85 0.98
N ASP A 219 8.56 5.66 0.43
CA ASP A 219 9.34 4.59 1.03
C ASP A 219 10.80 4.65 0.57
N ALA A 220 11.71 4.52 1.53
CA ALA A 220 13.13 4.35 1.24
C ALA A 220 13.43 2.86 1.16
N ILE A 221 14.09 2.44 0.07
CA ILE A 221 14.52 1.06 -0.12
C ILE A 221 16.04 0.96 -0.02
N ALA A 222 16.52 -0.01 0.74
CA ALA A 222 17.92 -0.42 0.74
C ALA A 222 18.06 -1.58 -0.24
N TYR A 223 18.92 -1.45 -1.24
CA TYR A 223 19.20 -2.52 -2.19
C TYR A 223 20.69 -2.62 -2.49
N SER A 224 21.12 -3.82 -2.86
CA SER A 224 22.49 -4.09 -3.26
C SER A 224 22.63 -4.00 -4.77
N ASP A 225 23.72 -3.39 -5.23
CA ASP A 225 24.10 -3.42 -6.66
C ASP A 225 24.80 -4.75 -7.03
N ALA A 226 25.28 -5.50 -6.04
CA ALA A 226 26.08 -6.71 -6.24
C ALA A 226 25.26 -8.02 -6.19
N ASP A 227 24.10 -8.00 -5.55
CA ASP A 227 23.20 -9.16 -5.44
C ASP A 227 21.72 -8.73 -5.57
N ASN A 228 20.79 -9.67 -5.36
CA ASN A 228 19.35 -9.41 -5.47
C ASN A 228 18.72 -8.93 -4.15
N TYR A 229 19.50 -8.52 -3.16
CA TYR A 229 18.96 -8.01 -1.90
C TYR A 229 18.24 -6.68 -2.12
N ALA A 230 17.00 -6.61 -1.63
CA ALA A 230 16.27 -5.37 -1.49
C ALA A 230 15.31 -5.49 -0.29
N ALA A 231 15.30 -4.47 0.57
CA ALA A 231 14.44 -4.39 1.75
C ALA A 231 13.92 -2.95 1.92
N ASN A 232 12.76 -2.81 2.56
CA ASN A 232 12.37 -1.51 3.09
C ASN A 232 13.41 -1.09 4.16
N VAL A 233 13.79 0.19 4.22
CA VAL A 233 14.78 0.67 5.20
C VAL A 233 14.34 0.38 6.65
N GLU A 234 13.04 0.27 6.90
CA GLU A 234 12.49 -0.13 8.21
C GLU A 234 12.88 -1.55 8.62
N THR A 235 13.10 -2.45 7.65
CA THR A 235 13.47 -3.87 7.89
C THR A 235 14.90 -4.20 7.46
N ALA A 236 15.61 -3.24 6.85
CA ALA A 236 16.96 -3.46 6.33
C ALA A 236 17.94 -3.76 7.47
N ALA A 237 18.54 -4.95 7.42
CA ALA A 237 19.50 -5.37 8.43
C ALA A 237 20.76 -4.48 8.38
N THR A 238 21.10 -3.88 9.51
CA THR A 238 22.38 -3.19 9.67
C THR A 238 23.38 -4.14 10.32
N PHE A 239 24.55 -4.29 9.70
CA PHE A 239 25.63 -5.03 10.31
C PHE A 239 26.41 -4.09 11.24
N PRO A 240 26.69 -4.50 12.50
CA PRO A 240 27.54 -3.71 13.38
C PRO A 240 28.91 -3.51 12.74
N ALA A 241 29.54 -2.38 13.05
CA ALA A 241 30.90 -2.08 12.60
C ALA A 241 31.83 -3.26 12.95
N ARG A 242 32.63 -3.71 11.98
CA ARG A 242 33.58 -4.81 12.19
C ARG A 242 34.66 -4.37 13.18
N GLY A 243 34.80 -5.11 14.27
CA GLY A 243 35.85 -4.93 15.27
C GLY A 243 35.33 -4.93 16.69
N GLU A 244 36.24 -5.07 17.64
CA GLU A 244 35.92 -4.87 19.06
C GLU A 244 35.92 -3.38 19.38
N ARG A 245 35.02 -2.96 20.27
CA ARG A 245 35.05 -1.60 20.82
C ARG A 245 36.42 -1.37 21.45
N PRO A 246 37.18 -0.33 21.06
CA PRO A 246 38.47 -0.06 21.67
C PRO A 246 38.38 0.09 23.19
N ALA A 247 39.42 -0.33 23.89
CA ALA A 247 39.52 -0.14 25.34
C ALA A 247 39.40 1.35 25.68
N ALA A 248 38.78 1.65 26.82
CA ALA A 248 38.61 3.03 27.27
C ALA A 248 39.97 3.71 27.46
N THR A 249 40.16 4.87 26.82
CA THR A 249 41.40 5.65 26.90
C THR A 249 41.28 6.90 27.78
N ALA A 250 40.08 7.20 28.30
CA ALA A 250 39.79 8.37 29.10
C ALA A 250 38.76 8.07 30.18
N GLU A 251 38.84 8.81 31.29
CA GLU A 251 37.81 8.80 32.34
C GLU A 251 36.58 9.63 31.91
N MET A 252 35.40 9.22 32.36
CA MET A 252 34.15 9.93 32.07
C MET A 252 34.12 11.29 32.77
N GLN A 253 33.91 12.37 32.01
CA GLN A 253 33.84 13.73 32.55
C GLN A 253 32.51 14.39 32.21
N LYS A 254 31.99 15.19 33.15
CA LYS A 254 30.82 16.03 32.92
C LYS A 254 31.27 17.37 32.32
N VAL A 255 30.87 17.64 31.08
CA VAL A 255 31.18 18.89 30.39
C VAL A 255 29.92 19.77 30.35
N SER A 256 30.08 21.07 30.64
CA SER A 256 29.00 22.04 30.45
C SER A 256 28.89 22.36 28.97
N THR A 257 27.74 22.06 28.35
CA THR A 257 27.47 22.28 26.92
C THR A 257 26.35 23.30 26.71
N PRO A 258 26.53 24.57 27.15
CA PRO A 258 25.49 25.57 27.07
C PRO A 258 25.13 25.89 25.61
N GLY A 259 23.84 25.86 25.30
CA GLY A 259 23.33 26.19 23.97
C GLY A 259 23.42 25.06 22.93
N ALA A 260 24.15 23.97 23.20
CA ALA A 260 24.13 22.79 22.34
C ALA A 260 22.82 22.02 22.52
N ARG A 261 21.98 21.98 21.49
CA ARG A 261 20.66 21.32 21.53
C ARG A 261 20.51 20.20 20.52
N THR A 262 21.42 20.12 19.55
CA THR A 262 21.46 19.06 18.54
C THR A 262 22.80 18.31 18.59
N MET A 263 22.86 17.11 18.00
CA MET A 263 24.12 16.37 17.86
C MET A 263 25.16 17.18 17.07
N ALA A 264 24.73 17.91 16.03
CA ALA A 264 25.62 18.77 15.26
C ALA A 264 26.23 19.90 16.12
N ASP A 265 25.43 20.51 17.01
CA ASP A 265 25.94 21.51 17.96
C ASP A 265 26.94 20.89 18.94
N LEU A 266 26.67 19.65 19.38
CA LEU A 266 27.53 18.94 20.32
C LEU A 266 28.86 18.54 19.68
N CYS A 267 28.83 17.95 18.48
CA CYS A 267 30.01 17.63 17.67
C CYS A 267 30.86 18.89 17.44
N LYS A 268 30.23 20.00 17.05
CA LYS A 268 30.91 21.29 16.88
C LYS A 268 31.48 21.85 18.19
N PHE A 269 30.73 21.76 19.28
CA PHE A 269 31.15 22.26 20.59
C PHE A 269 32.34 21.47 21.14
N LEU A 270 32.31 20.14 21.00
CA LEU A 270 33.34 19.22 21.50
C LEU A 270 34.47 18.99 20.49
N SER A 271 34.36 19.52 19.26
CA SER A 271 35.30 19.30 18.17
C SER A 271 35.52 17.81 17.86
N VAL A 272 34.41 17.06 17.76
CA VAL A 272 34.38 15.64 17.41
C VAL A 272 33.47 15.41 16.20
N ASP A 273 33.71 14.34 15.45
CA ASP A 273 32.93 13.95 14.26
C ASP A 273 31.58 13.31 14.62
#